data_AF-A0A1M4SDA6-F1
#
_entry.id   AF-A0A1M4SDA6-F1
#
_cell.length_a   1.000
_cell.length_b   1.000
_cell.length_c   1.000
_cell.angle_alpha   90.00
_cell.angle_beta   90.00
_cell.angle_gamma   90.00
#
_symmetry.space_group_name_H-M   'P 1'
#
loop_
_entity.id
_entity.type
_entity.pdbx_description
1 polymer ?
#
loop_
_entity_poly.entity_id
_entity_poly.type
_entity_poly.pdbx_seq_one_letter_code
_entity_poly.pdbx_strand_id
1 'polypeptide(L)'
;MSLSLLSTFLTTVALASPYQRAGNGVSDMIRHAGPMVKLVLLLLLVMSLACWGIALVKWRLFRRAEKQSEEFYELYRQKKNFAHLYRESQLLDESYLAQVFRTGYVEWGRLSKALEAGNPTEGALNGVEDALETVERTMEGAMLLERRRLERFLPLLATTGNTAPFIGLFGTVWGIMTSFQEIGLKGAANLAVVAPGISEALVATAVGLAAAIPAVIFYNHFINKVQSIDGQMRYFASDFYSLMKREWMRRSSHGVRVAAAEASSAVRTGITSG
;
A
#
# COMPACT_ATOMS: atom_id res chain seq x y z
N MET A 1 -34.16 -57.23 -27.53
CA MET A 1 -34.12 -56.51 -26.24
C MET A 1 -34.90 -55.22 -26.41
N SER A 2 -36.12 -55.17 -25.88
CA SER A 2 -37.08 -54.09 -26.13
C SER A 2 -36.69 -52.80 -25.40
N LEU A 3 -36.88 -51.64 -26.05
CA LEU A 3 -36.66 -50.31 -25.46
C LEU A 3 -37.42 -50.09 -24.14
N SER A 4 -38.47 -50.87 -23.88
CA SER A 4 -39.21 -50.85 -22.62
C SER A 4 -38.32 -51.15 -21.41
N LEU A 5 -37.44 -52.17 -21.51
CA LEU A 5 -36.54 -52.57 -20.42
C LEU A 5 -35.49 -51.50 -20.12
N LEU A 6 -35.03 -50.76 -21.14
CA LEU A 6 -34.09 -49.65 -20.97
C LEU A 6 -34.75 -48.47 -20.24
N SER A 7 -36.01 -48.16 -20.57
CA SER A 7 -36.76 -47.10 -19.86
C SER A 7 -37.02 -47.47 -18.40
N THR A 8 -37.36 -48.74 -18.10
CA THR A 8 -37.59 -49.19 -16.74
C THR A 8 -36.30 -49.15 -15.93
N PHE A 9 -35.15 -49.52 -16.54
CA PHE A 9 -33.82 -49.45 -15.91
C PHE A 9 -33.36 -48.00 -15.67
N LEU A 10 -33.60 -47.09 -16.61
CA LEU A 10 -33.33 -45.65 -16.44
C LEU A 10 -34.22 -45.03 -15.37
N THR A 11 -35.48 -45.47 -15.25
CA THR A 11 -36.41 -44.98 -14.23
C THR A 11 -36.04 -45.50 -12.84
N THR A 12 -35.59 -46.77 -12.70
CA THR A 12 -35.10 -47.30 -11.42
C THR A 12 -33.76 -46.72 -10.99
N VAL A 13 -32.85 -46.41 -11.93
CA VAL A 13 -31.58 -45.70 -11.62
C VAL A 13 -31.84 -44.23 -11.24
N ALA A 14 -32.83 -43.56 -11.86
CA ALA A 14 -33.22 -42.20 -11.49
C ALA A 14 -33.88 -42.12 -10.10
N LEU A 15 -34.63 -43.16 -9.70
CA LEU A 15 -35.21 -43.29 -8.36
C LEU A 15 -34.19 -43.74 -7.29
N ALA A 16 -33.02 -44.25 -7.71
CA ALA A 16 -31.92 -44.65 -6.83
C ALA A 16 -30.92 -43.51 -6.56
N SER A 17 -31.30 -42.25 -6.79
CA SER A 17 -30.53 -41.12 -6.27
C SER A 17 -30.82 -40.99 -4.77
N PRO A 18 -29.89 -41.34 -3.86
CA PRO A 18 -30.11 -41.18 -2.42
C PRO A 18 -30.08 -39.70 -2.01
N TYR A 19 -29.82 -38.80 -2.95
CA TYR A 19 -29.79 -37.36 -2.72
C TYR A 19 -31.18 -36.74 -2.83
N GLN A 20 -32.08 -37.23 -1.98
CA GLN A 20 -33.33 -36.56 -1.71
C GLN A 20 -32.97 -35.24 -1.00
N ARG A 21 -33.00 -34.14 -1.74
CA ARG A 21 -32.84 -32.76 -1.25
C ARG A 21 -33.82 -32.55 -0.07
N ALA A 22 -33.32 -32.69 1.14
CA ALA A 22 -34.01 -32.30 2.36
C ALA A 22 -33.04 -31.41 3.16
N GLY A 23 -33.04 -30.11 2.85
CA GLY A 23 -32.24 -29.11 3.56
C GLY A 23 -31.90 -27.88 2.71
N ASN A 24 -31.95 -26.69 3.31
CA ASN A 24 -31.83 -25.37 2.68
C ASN A 24 -30.38 -24.99 2.31
N GLY A 25 -29.73 -25.72 1.40
CA GLY A 25 -28.40 -25.36 0.83
C GLY A 25 -27.26 -25.13 1.86
N VAL A 26 -26.18 -24.45 1.42
CA VAL A 26 -24.99 -24.10 2.25
C VAL A 26 -25.38 -23.39 3.55
N SER A 27 -26.48 -22.63 3.53
CA SER A 27 -26.98 -21.91 4.71
C SER A 27 -27.47 -22.84 5.82
N ASP A 28 -28.05 -23.99 5.48
CA ASP A 28 -28.53 -24.97 6.46
C ASP A 28 -27.36 -25.69 7.13
N MET A 29 -26.32 -25.99 6.36
CA MET A 29 -25.07 -26.55 6.88
C MET A 29 -24.41 -25.62 7.90
N ILE A 30 -24.33 -24.31 7.59
CA ILE A 30 -23.73 -23.34 8.51
C ILE A 30 -24.55 -23.20 9.80
N ARG A 31 -25.88 -23.32 9.72
CA ARG A 31 -26.76 -23.24 10.90
C ARG A 31 -26.60 -24.45 11.82
N HIS A 32 -26.39 -25.64 11.27
CA HIS A 32 -26.21 -26.87 12.04
C HIS A 32 -24.77 -27.12 12.48
N ALA A 33 -23.83 -26.31 11.98
CA ALA A 33 -22.42 -26.50 12.29
C ALA A 33 -22.06 -26.44 13.77
N GLY A 34 -21.07 -27.26 14.13
CA GLY A 34 -20.48 -27.26 15.47
C GLY A 34 -19.98 -25.86 15.88
N PRO A 35 -19.96 -25.55 17.19
CA PRO A 35 -19.62 -24.22 17.69
C PRO A 35 -18.24 -23.75 17.24
N MET A 36 -17.27 -24.67 17.13
CA MET A 36 -15.93 -24.34 16.66
C MET A 36 -15.89 -23.97 15.18
N VAL A 37 -16.60 -24.70 14.31
CA VAL A 37 -16.67 -24.40 12.87
C VAL A 37 -17.35 -23.05 12.63
N LYS A 38 -18.40 -22.73 13.40
CA LYS A 38 -19.04 -21.41 13.37
C LYS A 38 -18.08 -20.29 13.76
N LEU A 39 -17.26 -20.49 14.78
CA LEU A 39 -16.22 -19.53 15.18
C LEU A 39 -15.19 -19.31 14.06
N VAL A 40 -14.72 -20.39 13.43
CA VAL A 40 -13.78 -20.33 12.30
C VAL A 40 -14.39 -19.54 11.13
N LEU A 41 -15.64 -19.84 10.76
CA LEU A 41 -16.34 -19.14 9.68
C LEU A 41 -16.56 -17.65 10.00
N LEU A 42 -16.91 -17.31 11.24
CA LEU A 42 -17.07 -15.93 11.69
C LEU A 42 -15.75 -15.16 11.61
N LEU A 43 -14.65 -15.76 12.08
CA LEU A 43 -13.32 -15.16 12.01
C LEU A 43 -12.91 -14.89 10.56
N LEU A 44 -13.07 -15.87 9.67
CA LEU A 44 -12.78 -15.74 8.24
C LEU A 44 -13.65 -14.66 7.57
N LEU A 45 -14.92 -14.54 7.97
CA LEU A 45 -15.81 -13.51 7.47
C LEU A 45 -15.31 -12.11 7.87
N VAL A 46 -14.93 -11.90 9.12
CA VAL A 46 -14.38 -10.62 9.60
C VAL A 46 -13.09 -10.27 8.87
N MET A 47 -12.18 -11.23 8.68
CA MET A 47 -10.94 -11.02 7.91
C MET A 47 -11.23 -10.65 6.45
N SER A 48 -12.21 -11.31 5.82
CA SER A 48 -12.63 -11.01 4.45
C SER A 48 -13.21 -9.60 4.34
N LEU A 49 -14.10 -9.20 5.25
CA LEU A 49 -14.67 -7.84 5.26
C LEU A 49 -13.60 -6.77 5.49
N ALA A 50 -12.65 -7.01 6.39
CA ALA A 50 -11.52 -6.11 6.62
C ALA A 50 -10.64 -5.98 5.37
N CYS A 51 -10.36 -7.08 4.67
CA CYS A 51 -9.60 -7.10 3.43
C CYS A 51 -10.25 -6.22 2.34
N TRP A 52 -11.54 -6.42 2.08
CA TRP A 52 -12.28 -5.61 1.10
C TRP A 52 -12.37 -4.14 1.51
N GLY A 53 -12.59 -3.85 2.79
CA GLY A 53 -12.63 -2.49 3.32
C GLY A 53 -11.31 -1.74 3.10
N ILE A 54 -10.18 -2.37 3.44
CA ILE A 54 -8.84 -1.78 3.24
C ILE A 54 -8.56 -1.62 1.74
N ALA A 55 -8.88 -2.63 0.92
CA ALA A 55 -8.64 -2.57 -0.51
C ALA A 55 -9.35 -1.36 -1.16
N LEU A 56 -10.61 -1.12 -0.80
CA LEU A 56 -11.39 -0.01 -1.32
C LEU A 56 -10.86 1.36 -0.86
N VAL A 57 -10.46 1.48 0.41
CA VAL A 57 -9.85 2.72 0.93
C VAL A 57 -8.51 2.99 0.24
N LYS A 58 -7.65 1.97 0.13
CA LYS A 58 -6.34 2.11 -0.53
C LYS A 58 -6.47 2.43 -2.00
N TRP A 59 -7.39 1.79 -2.70
CA TRP A 59 -7.66 2.09 -4.11
C TRP A 59 -8.00 3.57 -4.33
N ARG A 60 -8.84 4.15 -3.47
CA ARG A 60 -9.17 5.59 -3.55
C ARG A 60 -7.98 6.48 -3.19
N LEU A 61 -7.22 6.12 -2.15
CA LEU A 61 -6.03 6.85 -1.72
C LEU A 61 -4.99 6.92 -2.85
N PHE A 62 -4.59 5.77 -3.40
CA PHE A 62 -3.58 5.72 -4.47
C PHE A 62 -4.00 6.50 -5.72
N ARG A 63 -5.28 6.40 -6.11
CA ARG A 63 -5.81 7.16 -7.26
C ARG A 63 -5.74 8.67 -7.04
N ARG A 64 -6.08 9.15 -5.83
CA ARG A 64 -5.99 10.57 -5.49
C ARG A 64 -4.54 11.04 -5.42
N ALA A 65 -3.68 10.28 -4.75
CA ALA A 65 -2.28 10.59 -4.59
C ALA A 65 -1.54 10.67 -5.93
N GLU A 66 -1.82 9.75 -6.86
CA GLU A 66 -1.25 9.76 -8.20
C GLU A 66 -1.71 10.96 -9.02
N LYS A 67 -3.03 11.24 -9.03
CA LYS A 67 -3.57 12.39 -9.75
C LYS A 67 -3.01 13.72 -9.24
N GLN A 68 -2.97 13.92 -7.92
CA GLN A 68 -2.42 15.16 -7.34
C GLN A 68 -0.91 15.28 -7.54
N SER A 69 -0.17 14.16 -7.53
CA SER A 69 1.26 14.18 -7.84
C SER A 69 1.55 14.49 -9.30
N GLU A 70 0.74 14.01 -10.23
CA GLU A 70 0.85 14.37 -11.65
C GLU A 70 0.60 15.87 -11.85
N GLU A 71 -0.48 16.40 -11.26
CA GLU A 71 -0.80 17.83 -11.26
C GLU A 71 0.33 18.68 -10.66
N PHE A 72 0.87 18.27 -9.50
CA PHE A 72 2.03 18.93 -8.90
C PHE A 72 3.25 18.90 -9.82
N TYR A 73 3.53 17.76 -10.45
CA TYR A 73 4.71 17.59 -11.31
C TYR A 73 4.60 18.42 -12.60
N GLU A 74 3.40 18.62 -13.15
CA GLU A 74 3.15 19.56 -14.25
C GLU A 74 3.41 21.01 -13.83
N LEU A 75 2.92 21.43 -12.66
CA LEU A 75 3.19 22.76 -12.11
C LEU A 75 4.69 22.99 -11.89
N TYR A 76 5.39 22.00 -11.36
CA TYR A 76 6.85 22.01 -11.18
C TYR A 76 7.59 22.17 -12.51
N ARG A 77 7.16 21.47 -13.57
CA ARG A 77 7.77 21.59 -14.92
C ARG A 77 7.52 22.95 -15.58
N GLN A 78 6.35 23.56 -15.36
CA GLN A 78 5.95 24.79 -16.04
C GLN A 78 6.47 26.08 -15.38
N LYS A 79 6.74 26.08 -14.06
CA LYS A 79 6.95 27.32 -13.30
C LYS A 79 8.35 27.41 -12.69
N LYS A 80 9.08 28.49 -13.02
CA LYS A 80 10.36 28.87 -12.36
C LYS A 80 10.18 29.62 -11.03
N ASN A 81 8.94 29.81 -10.56
CA ASN A 81 8.64 30.53 -9.31
C ASN A 81 8.29 29.54 -8.18
N PHE A 82 9.30 29.20 -7.38
CA PHE A 82 9.15 28.25 -6.27
C PHE A 82 8.23 28.73 -5.14
N ALA A 83 8.10 30.05 -4.93
CA ALA A 83 7.21 30.57 -3.90
C ALA A 83 5.74 30.35 -4.26
N HIS A 84 5.40 30.48 -5.55
CA HIS A 84 4.07 30.12 -6.06
C HIS A 84 3.85 28.61 -5.99
N LEU A 85 4.85 27.81 -6.41
CA LEU A 85 4.77 26.35 -6.37
C LEU A 85 4.56 25.83 -4.94
N TYR A 86 5.20 26.45 -3.94
CA TYR A 86 5.00 26.11 -2.54
C TYR A 86 3.56 26.37 -2.07
N ARG A 87 2.93 27.47 -2.45
CA ARG A 87 1.52 27.74 -2.11
C ARG A 87 0.57 26.75 -2.75
N GLU A 88 0.74 26.46 -4.04
CA GLU A 88 -0.07 25.47 -4.75
C GLU A 88 0.12 24.06 -4.16
N SER A 89 1.35 23.72 -3.75
CA SER A 89 1.64 22.42 -3.12
C SER A 89 0.90 22.19 -1.80
N GLN A 90 0.45 23.26 -1.12
CA GLN A 90 -0.35 23.16 0.12
C GLN A 90 -1.81 22.79 -0.16
N LEU A 91 -2.29 22.91 -1.41
CA LEU A 91 -3.62 22.49 -1.80
C LEU A 91 -3.67 21.01 -2.22
N LEU A 92 -2.50 20.37 -2.38
CA LEU A 92 -2.32 19.02 -2.89
C LEU A 92 -1.87 18.06 -1.76
N ASP A 93 -2.67 17.94 -0.70
CA ASP A 93 -2.34 17.20 0.53
C ASP A 93 -2.11 15.69 0.36
N GLU A 94 -2.66 15.07 -0.69
CA GLU A 94 -2.46 13.65 -1.00
C GLU A 94 -1.28 13.44 -1.97
N SER A 95 -0.68 14.50 -2.50
CA SER A 95 0.49 14.37 -3.37
C SER A 95 1.74 14.02 -2.58
N TYR A 96 2.29 12.85 -2.87
CA TYR A 96 3.57 12.40 -2.34
C TYR A 96 4.75 13.27 -2.84
N LEU A 97 4.70 13.79 -4.08
CA LEU A 97 5.74 14.68 -4.60
C LEU A 97 5.71 16.06 -3.93
N ALA A 98 4.51 16.61 -3.74
CA ALA A 98 4.33 17.88 -3.04
C ALA A 98 4.82 17.81 -1.58
N GLN A 99 4.60 16.68 -0.90
CA GLN A 99 5.10 16.43 0.45
C GLN A 99 6.63 16.52 0.54
N VAL A 100 7.33 15.83 -0.38
CA VAL A 100 8.80 15.82 -0.45
C VAL A 100 9.33 17.22 -0.81
N PHE A 101 8.70 17.87 -1.79
CA PHE A 101 9.06 19.23 -2.20
C PHE A 101 8.94 20.24 -1.05
N ARG A 102 7.81 20.27 -0.34
CA ARG A 102 7.59 21.21 0.77
C ARG A 102 8.65 21.06 1.85
N THR A 103 8.98 19.81 2.18
CA THR A 103 9.99 19.50 3.20
C THR A 103 11.37 19.99 2.75
N GLY A 104 11.76 19.67 1.52
CA GLY A 104 13.04 20.12 0.96
C GLY A 104 13.13 21.65 0.79
N TYR A 105 12.06 22.29 0.31
CA TYR A 105 12.01 23.73 0.06
C TYR A 105 12.10 24.56 1.34
N VAL A 106 11.40 24.15 2.40
CA VAL A 106 11.46 24.82 3.71
C VAL A 106 12.87 24.73 4.29
N GLU A 107 13.47 23.53 4.25
CA GLU A 107 14.80 23.32 4.79
C GLU A 107 15.87 24.07 3.98
N TRP A 108 15.78 24.04 2.65
CA TRP A 108 16.65 24.85 1.78
C TRP A 108 16.54 26.34 2.09
N GLY A 109 15.33 26.87 2.25
CA GLY A 109 15.11 28.28 2.57
C GLY A 109 15.67 28.70 3.93
N ARG A 110 15.75 27.78 4.90
CA ARG A 110 16.40 28.00 6.20
C ARG A 110 17.92 28.04 6.06
N LEU A 111 18.49 27.03 5.41
CA LEU A 111 19.94 26.88 5.24
C LEU A 111 20.54 27.92 4.30
N SER A 112 19.86 28.27 3.20
CA SER A 112 20.34 29.29 2.26
C SER A 112 20.47 30.66 2.92
N LYS A 113 19.56 31.03 3.82
CA LYS A 113 19.63 32.28 4.59
C LYS A 113 20.79 32.25 5.59
N ALA A 114 21.03 31.11 6.24
CA ALA A 114 22.17 30.95 7.15
C ALA A 114 23.51 31.11 6.41
N LEU A 115 23.63 30.54 5.21
CA LEU A 115 24.79 30.69 4.33
C LEU A 115 25.00 32.15 3.88
N GLU A 116 23.92 32.84 3.47
CA GLU A 116 23.98 34.25 3.04
C GLU A 116 24.31 35.20 4.20
N ALA A 117 23.84 34.92 5.42
CA ALA A 117 24.10 35.73 6.60
C ALA A 117 25.51 35.56 7.18
N GLY A 118 26.30 34.59 6.68
CA GLY A 118 27.64 34.29 7.19
C GLY A 118 27.67 33.91 8.68
N ASN A 119 26.53 33.52 9.24
CA ASN A 119 26.37 33.37 10.69
C ASN A 119 26.59 31.89 11.07
N PRO A 120 27.70 31.52 11.75
CA PRO A 120 28.07 30.12 11.99
C PRO A 120 27.27 29.43 13.10
N THR A 121 26.14 30.00 13.53
CA THR A 121 25.53 29.70 14.85
C THR A 121 24.54 28.55 14.88
N GLU A 122 24.31 27.82 13.78
CA GLU A 122 23.59 26.53 13.82
C GLU A 122 24.37 25.45 13.05
N GLY A 123 25.43 24.93 13.69
CA GLY A 123 26.22 23.80 13.18
C GLY A 123 26.95 24.13 11.88
N ALA A 124 28.24 24.46 11.99
CA ALA A 124 29.14 24.82 10.89
C ALA A 124 28.88 24.04 9.58
N LEU A 125 28.01 24.59 8.72
CA LEU A 125 27.91 24.16 7.34
C LEU A 125 29.21 24.61 6.68
N ASN A 126 30.04 23.67 6.23
CA ASN A 126 31.31 23.98 5.58
C ASN A 126 31.12 24.53 4.16
N GLY A 127 29.87 24.67 3.72
CA GLY A 127 29.50 25.31 2.48
C GLY A 127 28.11 24.88 2.00
N VAL A 128 27.85 25.20 0.74
CA VAL A 128 26.59 24.81 0.08
C VAL A 128 26.43 23.29 -0.05
N GLU A 129 27.53 22.54 -0.16
CA GLU A 129 27.44 21.08 -0.31
C GLU A 129 26.86 20.43 0.96
N ASP A 130 27.34 20.82 2.15
CA ASP A 130 26.77 20.37 3.43
C ASP A 130 25.29 20.75 3.58
N ALA A 131 24.90 21.94 3.10
CA ALA A 131 23.52 22.37 3.10
C ALA A 131 22.65 21.52 2.15
N LEU A 132 23.14 21.26 0.93
CA LEU A 132 22.46 20.42 -0.05
C LEU A 132 22.31 18.98 0.45
N GLU A 133 23.35 18.41 1.06
CA GLU A 133 23.29 17.07 1.68
C GLU A 133 22.27 17.03 2.83
N THR A 134 22.19 18.09 3.64
CA THR A 134 21.20 18.20 4.71
C THR A 134 19.77 18.23 4.15
N VAL A 135 19.54 18.98 3.06
CA VAL A 135 18.23 18.99 2.39
C VAL A 135 17.91 17.61 1.79
N GLU A 136 18.87 16.95 1.15
CA GLU A 136 18.72 15.61 0.61
C GLU A 136 18.29 14.62 1.71
N ARG A 137 19.01 14.56 2.83
CA ARG A 137 18.66 13.71 3.98
C ARG A 137 17.27 14.01 4.54
N THR A 138 16.89 15.28 4.58
CA THR A 138 15.57 15.70 5.05
C THR A 138 14.46 15.23 4.09
N MET A 139 14.70 15.31 2.78
CA MET A 139 13.80 14.75 1.76
C MET A 139 13.70 13.23 1.86
N GLU A 140 14.82 12.51 2.04
CA GLU A 140 14.81 11.06 2.26
C GLU A 140 13.96 10.66 3.48
N GLY A 141 14.08 11.42 4.58
CA GLY A 141 13.23 11.26 5.76
C GLY A 141 11.74 11.46 5.45
N ALA A 142 11.40 12.48 4.67
CA ALA A 142 10.02 12.73 4.22
C ALA A 142 9.49 11.58 3.35
N MET A 143 10.31 11.07 2.43
CA MET A 143 9.98 9.94 1.57
C MET A 143 9.71 8.66 2.38
N LEU A 144 10.51 8.41 3.42
CA LEU A 144 10.28 7.27 4.33
C LEU A 144 8.97 7.41 5.11
N LEU A 145 8.63 8.62 5.56
CA LEU A 145 7.34 8.89 6.23
C LEU A 145 6.16 8.67 5.28
N GLU A 146 6.26 9.18 4.05
CA GLU A 146 5.21 9.03 3.04
C GLU A 146 5.04 7.56 2.62
N ARG A 147 6.14 6.85 2.43
CA ARG A 147 6.13 5.40 2.19
C ARG A 147 5.41 4.65 3.31
N ARG A 148 5.74 4.94 4.58
CA ARG A 148 5.05 4.32 5.73
C ARG A 148 3.55 4.62 5.76
N ARG A 149 3.14 5.85 5.41
CA ARG A 149 1.73 6.22 5.27
C ARG A 149 1.03 5.37 4.19
N LEU A 150 1.66 5.21 3.03
CA LEU A 150 1.13 4.41 1.92
C LEU A 150 1.11 2.91 2.23
N GLU A 151 2.06 2.39 3.02
CA GLU A 151 2.12 0.99 3.45
C GLU A 151 1.15 0.65 4.60
N ARG A 152 0.60 1.66 5.29
CA ARG A 152 -0.32 1.45 6.42
C ARG A 152 -1.44 0.47 6.05
N PHE A 153 -1.69 -0.53 6.89
CA PHE A 153 -2.70 -1.60 6.70
C PHE A 153 -2.40 -2.67 5.64
N LEU A 154 -1.41 -2.49 4.75
CA LEU A 154 -0.99 -3.57 3.84
C LEU A 154 -0.52 -4.83 4.59
N PRO A 155 0.17 -4.74 5.75
CA PRO A 155 0.51 -5.92 6.52
C PRO A 155 -0.70 -6.77 6.93
N LEU A 156 -1.88 -6.16 7.16
CA LEU A 156 -3.08 -6.93 7.51
C LEU A 156 -3.57 -7.78 6.33
N LEU A 157 -3.43 -7.28 5.09
CA LEU A 157 -3.74 -8.07 3.89
C LEU A 157 -2.75 -9.23 3.75
N ALA A 158 -1.45 -8.99 3.99
CA ALA A 158 -0.44 -10.05 3.97
C ALA A 158 -0.73 -11.12 5.04
N THR A 159 -1.03 -10.71 6.28
CA THR A 159 -1.41 -11.64 7.35
C THR A 159 -2.66 -12.42 6.96
N THR A 160 -3.69 -11.75 6.44
CA THR A 160 -4.93 -12.41 6.01
C THR A 160 -4.68 -13.43 4.91
N GLY A 161 -3.93 -13.04 3.88
CA GLY A 161 -3.56 -13.93 2.77
C GLY A 161 -2.78 -15.16 3.21
N ASN A 162 -1.87 -15.01 4.16
CA ASN A 162 -1.04 -16.11 4.65
C ASN A 162 -1.74 -16.99 5.69
N THR A 163 -2.62 -16.44 6.52
CA THR A 163 -3.20 -17.17 7.67
C THR A 163 -4.59 -17.73 7.41
N ALA A 164 -5.42 -17.08 6.58
CA ALA A 164 -6.79 -17.53 6.30
C ALA A 164 -6.89 -18.98 5.77
N PRO A 165 -5.98 -19.48 4.89
CA PRO A 165 -6.01 -20.88 4.46
C PRO A 165 -5.80 -21.85 5.62
N PHE A 166 -4.87 -21.53 6.54
CA PHE A 166 -4.59 -22.36 7.71
C PHE A 166 -5.72 -22.33 8.74
N ILE A 167 -6.40 -21.20 8.88
CA ILE A 167 -7.62 -21.08 9.71
C ILE A 167 -8.73 -21.98 9.13
N GLY A 168 -8.92 -21.98 7.80
CA GLY A 168 -9.85 -22.88 7.12
C GLY A 168 -9.48 -24.36 7.30
N LEU A 169 -8.20 -24.70 7.11
CA LEU A 169 -7.66 -26.05 7.33
C LEU A 169 -7.90 -26.51 8.77
N PHE A 170 -7.66 -25.65 9.75
CA PHE A 170 -7.97 -25.94 11.16
C PHE A 170 -9.46 -26.27 11.34
N GLY A 171 -10.35 -25.53 10.69
CA GLY A 171 -11.79 -25.84 10.66
C GLY A 171 -12.08 -27.24 10.11
N THR A 172 -11.41 -27.65 9.03
CA THR A 172 -11.57 -29.02 8.51
C THR A 172 -11.10 -30.10 9.48
N VAL A 173 -9.91 -29.92 10.06
CA VAL A 173 -9.33 -30.89 10.99
C VAL A 173 -10.24 -31.06 12.20
N TRP A 174 -10.76 -29.96 12.73
CA TRP A 174 -11.67 -29.99 13.87
C TRP A 174 -13.01 -30.67 13.55
N GLY A 175 -13.62 -30.36 12.39
CA GLY A 175 -14.90 -30.96 12.00
C GLY A 175 -14.78 -32.46 11.72
N ILE A 176 -13.68 -32.89 11.08
CA ILE A 176 -13.37 -34.31 10.88
C ILE A 176 -13.15 -35.02 12.22
N MET A 177 -12.35 -34.43 13.13
CA MET A 177 -12.12 -34.98 14.47
C MET A 177 -13.43 -35.17 15.24
N THR A 178 -14.30 -34.17 15.23
CA THR A 178 -15.61 -34.22 15.90
C THR A 178 -16.48 -35.32 15.30
N SER A 179 -16.49 -35.46 13.97
CA SER A 179 -17.22 -36.52 13.27
C SER A 179 -16.76 -37.92 13.66
N PHE A 180 -15.44 -38.13 13.82
CA PHE A 180 -14.89 -39.42 14.29
C PHE A 180 -15.18 -39.70 15.76
N GLN A 181 -15.19 -38.68 16.62
CA GLN A 181 -15.60 -38.81 18.02
C GLN A 181 -17.05 -39.30 18.14
N GLU A 182 -17.95 -38.78 17.30
CA GLU A 182 -19.35 -39.25 17.27
C GLU A 182 -19.49 -40.72 16.86
N ILE A 183 -18.68 -41.21 15.91
CA ILE A 183 -18.64 -42.64 15.57
C ILE A 183 -18.21 -43.46 16.79
N GLY A 184 -17.16 -43.03 17.50
CA GLY A 184 -16.65 -43.72 18.68
C GLY A 184 -17.67 -43.83 19.80
N LEU A 185 -18.47 -42.78 20.01
CA LEU A 185 -19.54 -42.76 21.02
C LEU A 185 -20.76 -43.60 20.63
N LYS A 186 -21.15 -43.59 19.34
CA LYS A 186 -22.33 -44.30 18.83
C LYS A 186 -22.06 -45.78 18.55
N GLY A 187 -20.79 -46.20 18.48
CA GLY A 187 -20.38 -47.59 18.24
C GLY A 187 -20.70 -48.12 16.84
N ALA A 188 -21.23 -47.29 15.94
CA ALA A 188 -21.61 -47.65 14.59
C ALA A 188 -21.13 -46.60 13.58
N ALA A 189 -20.38 -47.04 12.58
CA ALA A 189 -19.93 -46.19 11.49
C ALA A 189 -21.03 -46.05 10.43
N ASN A 190 -21.98 -45.14 10.67
CA ASN A 190 -23.00 -44.78 9.68
C ASN A 190 -22.58 -43.49 8.95
N LEU A 191 -22.43 -43.57 7.62
CA LEU A 191 -22.06 -42.44 6.76
C LEU A 191 -23.05 -41.27 6.89
N ALA A 192 -24.34 -41.54 7.11
CA ALA A 192 -25.35 -40.50 7.28
C ALA A 192 -25.11 -39.63 8.53
N VAL A 193 -24.42 -40.17 9.54
CA VAL A 193 -24.12 -39.47 10.80
C VAL A 193 -22.94 -38.52 10.64
N VAL A 194 -21.94 -38.87 9.83
CA VAL A 194 -20.70 -38.08 9.68
C VAL A 194 -20.68 -37.16 8.47
N ALA A 195 -21.49 -37.45 7.45
CA ALA A 195 -21.55 -36.65 6.23
C ALA A 195 -21.79 -35.14 6.48
N PRO A 196 -22.69 -34.73 7.41
CA PRO A 196 -22.89 -33.30 7.71
C PRO A 196 -21.63 -32.63 8.28
N GLY A 197 -21.01 -33.21 9.31
CA GLY A 197 -19.84 -32.63 9.97
C GLY A 197 -18.61 -32.53 9.07
N ILE A 198 -18.39 -33.50 8.19
CA ILE A 198 -17.33 -33.46 7.18
C ILE A 198 -17.62 -32.38 6.13
N SER A 199 -18.87 -32.27 5.68
CA SER A 199 -19.26 -31.28 4.67
C SER A 199 -19.11 -29.85 5.18
N GLU A 200 -19.51 -29.57 6.42
CA GLU A 200 -19.30 -28.28 7.08
C GLU A 200 -17.82 -27.92 7.24
N ALA A 201 -17.01 -28.91 7.62
CA ALA A 201 -15.56 -28.79 7.66
C ALA A 201 -15.01 -28.31 6.31
N LEU A 202 -15.39 -28.97 5.21
CA LEU A 202 -14.92 -28.64 3.87
C LEU A 202 -15.32 -27.21 3.44
N VAL A 203 -16.49 -26.73 3.86
CA VAL A 203 -16.91 -25.33 3.65
C VAL A 203 -15.96 -24.36 4.35
N ALA A 204 -15.47 -24.66 5.55
CA ALA A 204 -14.53 -23.78 6.25
C ALA A 204 -13.23 -23.54 5.45
N THR A 205 -12.68 -24.58 4.82
CA THR A 205 -11.51 -24.44 3.94
C THR A 205 -11.82 -23.65 2.68
N ALA A 206 -12.98 -23.90 2.05
CA ALA A 206 -13.40 -23.14 0.88
C ALA A 206 -13.53 -21.63 1.19
N VAL A 207 -14.13 -21.28 2.33
CA VAL A 207 -14.23 -19.88 2.79
C VAL A 207 -12.84 -19.31 3.13
N GLY A 208 -11.96 -20.11 3.73
CA GLY A 208 -10.58 -19.71 4.02
C GLY A 208 -9.82 -19.30 2.76
N LEU A 209 -9.92 -20.10 1.70
CA LEU A 209 -9.32 -19.79 0.39
C LEU A 209 -9.99 -18.57 -0.26
N ALA A 210 -11.32 -18.47 -0.19
CA ALA A 210 -12.06 -17.33 -0.72
C ALA A 210 -11.69 -15.99 -0.05
N ALA A 211 -11.32 -16.02 1.24
CA ALA A 211 -10.80 -14.85 1.95
C ALA A 211 -9.32 -14.56 1.63
N ALA A 212 -8.50 -15.62 1.48
CA ALA A 212 -7.07 -15.50 1.26
C ALA A 212 -6.71 -14.96 -0.14
N ILE A 213 -7.35 -15.47 -1.18
CA ILE A 213 -7.00 -15.17 -2.58
C ILE A 213 -7.08 -13.66 -2.87
N PRO A 214 -8.20 -12.95 -2.57
CA PRO A 214 -8.27 -11.51 -2.78
C PRO A 214 -7.25 -10.74 -1.94
N ALA A 215 -6.99 -11.17 -0.70
CA ALA A 215 -6.04 -10.51 0.18
C ALA A 215 -4.61 -10.52 -0.38
N VAL A 216 -4.17 -11.66 -0.93
CA VAL A 216 -2.85 -11.77 -1.58
C VAL A 216 -2.79 -10.91 -2.85
N ILE A 217 -3.83 -10.93 -3.68
CA ILE A 217 -3.89 -10.13 -4.92
C ILE A 217 -3.79 -8.63 -4.58
N PHE A 218 -4.59 -8.15 -3.63
CA PHE A 218 -4.58 -6.75 -3.23
C PHE A 218 -3.27 -6.34 -2.58
N TYR A 219 -2.71 -7.18 -1.70
CA TYR A 219 -1.42 -6.92 -1.09
C TYR A 219 -0.32 -6.74 -2.14
N ASN A 220 -0.20 -7.69 -3.08
CA ASN A 220 0.80 -7.65 -4.15
C ASN A 220 0.59 -6.44 -5.06
N HIS A 221 -0.65 -6.09 -5.39
CA HIS A 221 -0.93 -4.91 -6.18
C HIS A 221 -0.50 -3.62 -5.48
N PHE A 222 -0.87 -3.44 -4.21
CA PHE A 222 -0.57 -2.21 -3.47
C PHE A 222 0.91 -2.09 -3.12
N ILE A 223 1.60 -3.17 -2.75
CA ILE A 223 3.03 -3.11 -2.43
C ILE A 223 3.87 -2.74 -3.67
N ASN A 224 3.52 -3.28 -4.84
CA ASN A 224 4.18 -2.89 -6.10
C ASN A 224 3.90 -1.42 -6.44
N LYS A 225 2.68 -0.93 -6.15
CA LYS A 225 2.34 0.48 -6.33
C LYS A 225 3.15 1.40 -5.41
N VAL A 226 3.34 1.00 -4.15
CA VAL A 226 4.21 1.73 -3.21
C VAL A 226 5.64 1.80 -3.73
N GLN A 227 6.20 0.69 -4.23
CA GLN A 227 7.56 0.68 -4.79
C GLN A 227 7.70 1.60 -6.00
N SER A 228 6.70 1.63 -6.89
CA SER A 228 6.67 2.57 -8.01
C SER A 228 6.64 4.03 -7.54
N ILE A 229 5.84 4.35 -6.52
CA ILE A 229 5.77 5.70 -5.92
C ILE A 229 7.08 6.08 -5.24
N ASP A 230 7.73 5.16 -4.52
CA ASP A 230 9.06 5.37 -3.93
C ASP A 230 10.10 5.75 -5.00
N GLY A 231 10.08 5.05 -6.13
CA GLY A 231 10.93 5.38 -7.29
C GLY A 231 10.64 6.77 -7.85
N GLN A 232 9.37 7.16 -7.98
CA GLN A 232 8.99 8.49 -8.45
C GLN A 232 9.43 9.60 -7.48
N MET A 233 9.28 9.39 -6.17
CA MET A 233 9.79 10.32 -5.16
C MET A 233 11.31 10.48 -5.22
N ARG A 234 12.06 9.37 -5.35
CA ARG A 234 13.53 9.39 -5.50
C ARG A 234 13.97 10.18 -6.72
N TYR A 235 13.33 9.91 -7.86
CA TYR A 235 13.62 10.62 -9.10
C TYR A 235 13.37 12.13 -8.95
N PHE A 236 12.21 12.50 -8.39
CA PHE A 236 11.88 13.90 -8.13
C PHE A 236 12.86 14.58 -7.16
N ALA A 237 13.22 13.93 -6.06
CA ALA A 237 14.16 14.47 -5.09
C ALA A 237 15.54 14.73 -5.72
N SER A 238 16.03 13.84 -6.58
CA SER A 238 17.29 14.00 -7.31
C SER A 238 17.23 15.14 -8.33
N ASP A 239 16.12 15.29 -9.06
CA ASP A 239 15.93 16.41 -9.98
C ASP A 239 15.87 17.75 -9.22
N PHE A 240 15.14 17.79 -8.11
CA PHE A 240 15.06 18.97 -7.25
C PHE A 240 16.43 19.33 -6.64
N TYR A 241 17.21 18.35 -6.18
CA TYR A 241 18.59 18.52 -5.73
C TYR A 241 19.46 19.16 -6.81
N SER A 242 19.43 18.61 -8.02
CA SER A 242 20.19 19.11 -9.17
C SER A 242 19.79 20.54 -9.54
N LEU A 243 18.50 20.87 -9.43
CA LEU A 243 17.96 22.21 -9.66
C LEU A 243 18.46 23.21 -8.62
N MET A 244 18.43 22.86 -7.32
CA MET A 244 18.95 23.71 -6.24
C MET A 244 20.45 23.96 -6.41
N LYS A 245 21.23 22.92 -6.67
CA LYS A 245 22.68 23.02 -6.91
C LYS A 245 22.98 23.94 -8.09
N ARG A 246 22.27 23.78 -9.21
CA ARG A 246 22.43 24.63 -10.41
C ARG A 246 22.07 26.09 -10.13
N GLU A 247 20.98 26.34 -9.42
CA GLU A 247 20.53 27.70 -9.11
C GLU A 247 21.50 28.40 -8.15
N TRP A 248 22.04 27.71 -7.16
CA TRP A 248 23.08 28.25 -6.29
C TRP A 248 24.34 28.61 -7.08
N MET A 249 24.85 27.69 -7.92
CA MET A 249 26.04 27.94 -8.74
C MET A 249 25.85 29.13 -9.69
N ARG A 250 24.63 29.33 -10.20
CA ARG A 250 24.29 30.49 -11.03
C ARG A 250 24.34 31.79 -10.22
N ARG A 251 23.77 31.81 -9.01
CA ARG A 251 23.77 33.00 -8.13
C ARG A 251 25.17 33.34 -7.63
N SER A 252 25.97 32.35 -7.22
CA SER A 252 27.35 32.55 -6.77
C SER A 252 28.26 33.06 -7.89
N SER A 253 28.17 32.47 -9.10
CA SER A 253 28.91 32.96 -10.27
C SER A 253 28.54 34.39 -10.63
N HIS A 254 27.26 34.76 -10.52
CA HIS A 254 26.81 36.13 -10.76
C HIS A 254 27.37 37.12 -9.72
N GLY A 255 27.35 36.75 -8.43
CA GLY A 255 27.93 37.56 -7.36
C GLY A 255 29.43 37.81 -7.54
N VAL A 256 30.19 36.78 -7.91
CA VAL A 256 31.63 36.90 -8.19
C VAL A 256 31.90 37.83 -9.38
N ARG A 257 31.11 37.74 -10.45
CA ARG A 257 31.27 38.60 -11.64
C ARG A 257 30.94 40.06 -11.36
N VAL A 258 29.91 40.34 -10.55
CA VAL A 258 29.54 41.70 -10.16
C VAL A 258 30.63 42.31 -9.27
N ALA A 259 31.09 41.59 -8.24
CA ALA A 259 32.17 42.05 -7.37
C ALA A 259 33.48 42.33 -8.15
N ALA A 260 33.82 41.48 -9.14
CA ALA A 260 34.99 41.70 -9.99
C ALA A 260 34.85 42.94 -10.89
N ALA A 261 33.64 43.23 -11.39
CA ALA A 261 33.36 44.41 -12.21
C ALA A 261 33.44 45.71 -11.38
N GLU A 262 32.90 45.69 -10.15
CA GLU A 262 32.99 46.82 -9.21
C GLU A 262 34.43 47.11 -8.81
N ALA A 263 35.22 46.07 -8.49
CA ALA A 263 36.64 46.22 -8.18
C ALA A 263 37.42 46.81 -9.37
N SER A 264 37.15 46.35 -10.60
CA SER A 264 37.80 46.90 -11.81
C SER A 264 37.40 48.34 -12.11
N SER A 265 36.15 48.72 -11.84
CA SER A 265 35.67 50.11 -11.95
C SER A 265 36.32 51.01 -10.91
N ALA A 266 36.39 50.58 -9.65
CA ALA A 266 36.99 51.34 -8.55
C ALA A 266 38.48 51.62 -8.78
N VAL A 267 39.22 50.64 -9.31
CA VAL A 267 40.63 50.81 -9.73
C VAL A 267 40.74 51.80 -10.89
N ARG A 268 39.81 51.77 -11.84
CA ARG A 268 39.83 52.67 -13.00
C ARG A 268 39.49 54.12 -12.63
N THR A 269 38.62 54.34 -11.65
CA THR A 269 38.28 55.68 -11.14
C THR A 269 39.35 56.25 -10.21
N GLY A 270 40.05 55.40 -9.43
CA GLY A 270 41.13 55.83 -8.53
C GLY A 270 42.42 56.29 -9.21
N ILE A 271 42.62 55.95 -10.49
CA ILE A 271 43.78 56.39 -11.29
C ILE A 271 43.57 57.79 -11.88
N THR A 272 42.33 58.32 -11.90
CA THR A 272 42.00 59.62 -12.52
C THR A 272 42.07 60.83 -11.57
N SER A 273 42.45 60.63 -10.30
CA SER A 273 42.51 61.68 -9.28
C SER A 273 43.92 61.97 -8.74
N GLY A 274 44.96 61.57 -9.48
CA GLY A 274 46.38 61.82 -9.15
C GLY A 274 47.01 62.86 -10.06
#